data_AF-A0A957TTD8-F1
#
_entry.id   AF-A0A957TTD8-F1
#
_cell.length_a   1.000
_cell.length_b   1.000
_cell.length_c   1.000
_cell.angle_alpha   90.00
_cell.angle_beta   90.00
_cell.angle_gamma   90.00
#
_symmetry.space_group_name_H-M   'P 1'
#
loop_
_entity.id
_entity.type
_entity.pdbx_description
1 polymer ?
#
loop_
_entity_poly.entity_id
_entity_poly.type
_entity_poly.pdbx_seq_one_letter_code
_entity_poly.pdbx_strand_id
1 'polypeptide(L)' 'MQVNTQDRSNEFEEAMLGNVYKALADPTRRKVLQLLRERDMSAGELAEQFDSSWPTLSRHFAILREAD' A
#
# COMPACT_ATOMS: atom_id res chain seq x y z
N MET A 1 15.96 -2.92 34.15
CA MET A 1 14.77 -3.04 33.28
C MET A 1 15.24 -3.73 32.00
N GLN A 2 15.09 -5.06 31.92
CA GLN A 2 15.42 -5.80 30.70
C GLN A 2 14.21 -5.67 29.78
N VAL A 3 14.32 -4.85 28.74
CA VAL A 3 13.30 -4.79 27.69
C VAL A 3 13.44 -6.08 26.89
N ASN A 4 12.39 -6.90 26.89
CA ASN A 4 12.41 -8.22 26.30
C ASN A 4 12.57 -8.10 24.78
N THR A 5 13.58 -8.74 24.21
CA THR A 5 13.86 -8.70 22.77
C THR A 5 12.76 -9.36 21.94
N GLN A 6 11.98 -10.28 22.53
CA GLN A 6 10.84 -10.93 21.88
C GLN A 6 9.64 -9.98 21.69
N ASP A 7 9.48 -9.00 22.58
CA ASP A 7 8.35 -8.08 22.61
C ASP A 7 8.42 -7.09 21.44
N ARG A 8 9.62 -6.58 21.16
CA ARG A 8 9.85 -5.69 20.01
C ARG A 8 9.59 -6.36 18.66
N SER A 9 9.96 -7.62 18.48
CA SER A 9 9.68 -8.37 17.24
C SER A 9 8.18 -8.47 16.96
N ASN A 10 7.36 -8.70 17.99
CA ASN A 10 5.91 -8.78 17.85
C ASN A 10 5.30 -7.41 17.52
N GLU A 11 5.78 -6.34 18.16
CA GLU A 11 5.34 -4.97 17.85
C GLU A 11 5.65 -4.57 16.40
N PHE A 12 6.81 -4.99 15.86
CA PHE A 12 7.16 -4.73 14.47
C PHE A 12 6.26 -5.49 13.49
N GLU A 13 6.00 -6.78 13.73
CA GLU A 13 5.09 -7.56 12.89
C GLU A 13 3.66 -6.99 12.92
N GLU A 14 3.16 -6.61 14.11
CA GLU A 14 1.81 -6.06 14.26
C GLU A 14 1.69 -4.68 13.59
N ALA A 15 2.72 -3.83 13.69
CA ALA A 15 2.78 -2.55 13.00
C ALA A 15 2.83 -2.72 11.47
N MET A 16 3.67 -3.63 10.97
CA MET A 16 3.76 -3.91 9.53
C MET A 16 2.46 -4.47 8.98
N LEU A 17 1.85 -5.43 9.68
CA LEU A 17 0.57 -6.00 9.32
C LEU A 17 -0.53 -4.93 9.32
N GLY A 18 -0.52 -4.03 10.30
CA GLY A 18 -1.41 -2.86 10.36
C GLY A 18 -1.24 -1.93 9.15
N ASN A 19 -0.01 -1.72 8.67
CA ASN A 19 0.27 -0.89 7.50
C ASN A 19 -0.25 -1.54 6.21
N VAL A 20 -0.06 -2.85 6.04
CA VAL A 20 -0.60 -3.62 4.90
C VAL A 20 -2.13 -3.52 4.86
N TYR A 21 -2.82 -3.75 5.98
CA TYR A 21 -4.29 -3.67 5.98
C TYR A 21 -4.81 -2.25 5.74
N LYS A 22 -4.14 -1.23 6.27
CA LYS A 22 -4.46 0.18 5.96
C LYS A 22 -4.26 0.48 4.48
N ALA A 23 -3.20 -0.02 3.86
CA ALA A 23 -2.97 0.12 2.42
C ALA A 23 -4.04 -0.61 1.60
N LEU A 24 -4.50 -1.78 2.02
CA LEU A 24 -5.53 -2.53 1.30
C LEU A 24 -6.97 -2.07 1.56
N ALA A 25 -7.22 -1.22 2.57
CA ALA A 25 -8.57 -0.78 2.95
C ALA A 25 -9.29 0.03 1.85
N ASP A 26 -8.54 0.69 0.97
CA ASP A 26 -9.07 1.60 -0.05
C ASP A 26 -9.33 0.87 -1.39
N PRO A 27 -10.52 1.07 -1.99
CA PRO A 27 -10.90 0.38 -3.23
C PRO A 27 -10.03 0.79 -4.42
N THR A 28 -9.58 2.04 -4.51
CA THR A 28 -8.68 2.52 -5.57
C THR A 28 -7.35 1.80 -5.50
N ARG A 29 -6.76 1.67 -4.30
CA ARG A 29 -5.50 0.94 -4.10
C ARG A 29 -5.64 -0.55 -4.45
N ARG A 30 -6.75 -1.20 -4.08
CA ARG A 30 -7.02 -2.58 -4.51
C ARG A 30 -7.15 -2.69 -6.03
N LYS A 31 -7.80 -1.74 -6.69
CA LYS A 31 -7.95 -1.75 -8.15
C LYS A 31 -6.60 -1.56 -8.86
N VAL A 32 -5.71 -0.70 -8.33
CA VAL A 32 -4.33 -0.55 -8.84
C VAL A 32 -3.59 -1.89 -8.79
N LEU A 33 -3.62 -2.59 -7.65
CA LEU A 33 -2.97 -3.88 -7.51
C LEU A 33 -3.58 -4.95 -8.44
N GLN A 34 -4.90 -4.92 -8.65
CA GLN A 34 -5.57 -5.81 -9.61
C GLN A 34 -5.10 -5.56 -11.04
N LEU A 35 -5.00 -4.30 -11.47
CA LEU A 35 -4.52 -3.93 -12.81
C LEU A 35 -3.06 -4.34 -13.02
N LEU A 36 -2.20 -4.08 -12.03
CA LEU A 36 -0.79 -4.49 -12.07
C LEU A 36 -0.59 -6.00 -12.05
N ARG A 37 -1.54 -6.75 -11.49
CA ARG A 37 -1.53 -8.22 -11.55
C ARG A 37 -1.81 -8.75 -12.96
N GLU A 38 -2.56 -8.00 -13.77
CA GLU A 38 -2.85 -8.39 -15.16
C GLU A 38 -1.63 -8.19 -16.07
N ARG A 39 -0.93 -7.05 -15.91
CA ARG A 39 0.32 -6.74 -16.59
C ARG A 39 1.03 -5.57 -15.92
N ASP A 40 2.31 -5.40 -16.24
CA ASP A 40 3.02 -4.16 -15.93
C ASP A 40 2.34 -2.97 -16.62
N MET A 41 2.16 -1.88 -15.87
CA MET A 41 1.58 -0.63 -16.35
C MET A 41 2.40 0.54 -15.84
N SER A 42 2.61 1.53 -16.71
CA SER A 42 3.12 2.83 -16.29
C SER A 42 2.09 3.56 -15.45
N ALA A 43 2.55 4.53 -14.67
CA ALA A 43 1.66 5.33 -13.84
C ALA A 43 0.67 6.18 -14.68
N GLY A 44 1.03 6.53 -15.93
CA GLY A 44 0.12 7.16 -16.90
C GLY A 44 -1.00 6.24 -17.35
N GLU A 45 -0.65 5.02 -17.76
CA GLU A 45 -1.65 4.00 -18.13
C GLU A 45 -2.58 3.66 -16.97
N LEU A 46 -2.07 3.64 -15.73
CA LEU A 46 -2.90 3.49 -14.54
C LEU A 46 -3.84 4.67 -14.36
N ALA A 47 -3.38 5.90 -14.55
CA ALA A 47 -4.20 7.10 -14.40
C ALA A 47 -5.37 7.14 -15.39
N GLU A 48 -5.20 6.61 -16.60
CA GLU A 48 -6.27 6.48 -17.60
C GLU A 48 -7.40 5.53 -17.17
N GLN A 49 -7.19 4.68 -16.16
CA GLN A 49 -8.19 3.74 -15.63
C GLN A 49 -9.06 4.34 -14.52
N PHE A 50 -8.83 5.60 -14.12
CA PHE A 50 -9.56 6.25 -13.02
C PHE A 50 -10.06 7.64 -13.41
N ASP A 51 -11.24 8.00 -12.92
CA ASP A 51 -11.79 9.38 -13.06
C ASP A 51 -11.12 10.39 -12.12
N SER A 52 -10.21 9.93 -11.25
CA SER A 52 -9.54 10.74 -10.24
C SER A 52 -8.31 11.45 -10.79
N SER A 53 -7.97 12.60 -10.21
CA SER A 53 -6.80 13.37 -10.62
C SER A 53 -5.48 12.67 -10.27
N TRP A 54 -4.45 12.92 -11.08
CA TRP A 54 -3.08 12.46 -10.86
C TRP A 54 -2.50 12.72 -9.45
N PRO A 55 -2.69 13.90 -8.84
CA PRO A 55 -2.26 14.15 -7.45
C PRO A 55 -2.93 13.23 -6.42
N THR A 56 -4.11 12.71 -6.73
CA THR A 56 -4.81 11.74 -5.87
C THR A 56 -4.20 10.35 -6.01
N LEU A 57 -3.86 9.94 -7.23
CA LEU A 57 -3.25 8.64 -7.51
C LEU A 57 -1.81 8.52 -6.99
N SER A 58 -1.00 9.59 -7.08
CA SER A 58 0.38 9.56 -6.54
C SER A 58 0.42 9.27 -5.04
N ARG A 59 -0.53 9.85 -4.28
CA ARG A 59 -0.70 9.56 -2.84
C ARG A 59 -1.07 8.10 -2.62
N HIS A 60 -1.96 7.54 -3.43
CA HIS A 60 -2.32 6.12 -3.34
C HIS A 60 -1.12 5.20 -3.61
N PHE A 61 -0.25 5.55 -4.57
CA PHE A 61 0.97 4.78 -4.86
C PHE A 61 2.00 4.88 -3.74
N ALA A 62 2.17 6.04 -3.11
CA ALA A 62 3.07 6.19 -1.97
C ALA A 62 2.66 5.27 -0.81
N ILE A 63 1.36 5.25 -0.47
CA ILE A 63 0.82 4.37 0.59
C ILE A 63 1.04 2.90 0.26
N LEU A 64 0.87 2.49 -1.01
CA LEU A 64 1.14 1.11 -1.43
C LEU A 64 2.62 0.74 -1.29
N ARG A 65 3.55 1.66 -1.57
CA ARG A 65 4.99 1.41 -1.44
C ARG A 65 5.50 1.42 0.00
N GLU A 66 4.88 2.17 0.88
CA GLU A 66 5.23 2.21 2.30
C GLU A 66 4.73 0.99 3.08
N ALA A 67 3.82 0.21 2.48
CA ALA A 67 3.26 -1.00 3.06
C ALA A 67 3.98 -2.29 2.62
N ASP A 68 5.06 -2.16 1.85
CA ASP A 68 5.99 -3.23 1.44
C ASP A 68 7.10 -3.39 2.50
#